data_AF-A0A3A5YY68-F1
#
_entry.id   AF-A0A3A5YY68-F1
#
_cell.length_a   1.000
_cell.length_b   1.000
_cell.length_c   1.000
_cell.angle_alpha   90.00
_cell.angle_beta   90.00
_cell.angle_gamma   90.00
#
_symmetry.space_group_name_H-M   'P 1'
#
loop_
_entity.id
_entity.type
_entity.pdbx_description
1 polymer ?
#
loop_
_entity_poly.entity_id
_entity_poly.type
_entity_poly.pdbx_seq_one_letter_code
_entity_poly.pdbx_strand_id
1 'polypeptide(L)' 'TMKASDTRLLCYIFVGFSPQVISLFMKDTVANVYARKSRLKSRIKSTETANKELFLSLLG' A
#
# COMPACT_ATOMS: atom_id res chain seq x y z
N THR A 1 -1.98 2.78 -15.37
CA THR A 1 -3.04 2.85 -14.34
C THR A 1 -2.65 2.02 -13.11
N MET A 2 -3.21 2.25 -11.91
CA MET A 2 -2.91 1.44 -10.72
C MET A 2 -3.63 0.09 -10.82
N LYS A 3 -2.96 -1.02 -10.45
CA LYS A 3 -3.57 -2.35 -10.50
C LYS A 3 -4.62 -2.48 -9.40
N ALA A 4 -5.68 -3.27 -9.64
CA ALA A 4 -6.71 -3.53 -8.63
C ALA A 4 -6.11 -4.15 -7.35
N SER A 5 -5.11 -5.02 -7.49
CA SER A 5 -4.39 -5.62 -6.37
C SER A 5 -3.60 -4.61 -5.53
N ASP A 6 -3.11 -3.53 -6.13
CA ASP A 6 -2.40 -2.46 -5.43
C ASP A 6 -3.38 -1.53 -4.70
N THR A 7 -4.53 -1.26 -5.32
CA THR A 7 -5.62 -0.52 -4.67
C THR A 7 -6.10 -1.25 -3.42
N ARG A 8 -6.31 -2.57 -3.51
CA ARG A 8 -6.70 -3.41 -2.36
C ARG A 8 -5.64 -3.42 -1.25
N LEU A 9 -4.36 -3.47 -1.61
CA LEU A 9 -3.26 -3.38 -0.66
C LEU A 9 -3.28 -2.04 0.10
N LEU A 10 -3.48 -0.91 -0.60
CA LEU A 10 -3.61 0.40 0.04
C LEU A 10 -4.78 0.42 1.02
N CYS A 11 -5.95 -0.11 0.64
CA CYS A 11 -7.10 -0.19 1.55
C CYS A 11 -6.76 -0.95 2.84
N TYR A 12 -6.10 -2.10 2.75
CA TYR A 12 -5.74 -2.86 3.95
C TYR A 12 -4.73 -2.13 4.84
N ILE A 13 -3.78 -1.41 4.24
CA ILE A 13 -2.81 -0.59 4.99
C ILE A 13 -3.53 0.57 5.68
N PHE A 14 -4.42 1.28 4.98
CA PHE A 14 -5.13 2.44 5.53
C PHE A 14 -6.11 2.08 6.65
N VAL A 15 -6.66 0.87 6.63
CA VAL A 15 -7.45 0.31 7.75
C VAL A 15 -6.58 -0.06 8.95
N GLY A 16 -5.26 -0.21 8.77
CA GLY A 16 -4.31 -0.49 9.85
C GLY A 16 -4.01 -1.97 10.07
N PHE A 17 -4.28 -2.84 9.09
CA PHE A 17 -3.90 -4.25 9.21
C PHE A 17 -2.38 -4.44 9.24
N SER A 18 -1.91 -5.40 10.04
CA SER A 18 -0.50 -5.76 10.07
C SER A 18 -0.07 -6.43 8.76
N PRO A 19 1.23 -6.35 8.37
CA PRO A 19 1.74 -7.02 7.18
C PRO A 19 1.46 -8.53 7.15
N GLN A 20 1.41 -9.17 8.32
CA GLN A 20 1.07 -10.59 8.48
C GLN A 20 -0.38 -10.85 8.07
N VAL A 21 -1.33 -10.08 8.59
CA VAL A 21 -2.76 -10.22 8.25
C VAL A 21 -2.98 -9.92 6.76
N ILE A 22 -2.34 -8.87 6.24
CA ILE A 22 -2.41 -8.52 4.81
C ILE A 22 -1.91 -9.68 3.94
N SER A 23 -0.79 -10.31 4.31
CA SER A 23 -0.22 -11.42 3.54
C SER A 23 -1.21 -12.60 3.42
N LEU A 24 -1.98 -12.88 4.48
CA LEU A 24 -3.04 -13.89 4.48
C LEU A 24 -4.18 -13.52 3.52
N PHE A 25 -4.68 -12.27 3.59
CA PHE A 25 -5.76 -11.81 2.70
C PHE A 25 -5.36 -11.80 1.23
N MET A 26 -4.10 -11.48 0.94
CA MET A 26 -3.58 -11.39 -0.41
C MET A 26 -3.07 -12.72 -0.96
N LYS A 27 -2.99 -13.77 -0.13
CA LYS A 27 -2.35 -15.05 -0.45
C LYS A 27 -0.92 -14.84 -0.98
N ASP A 28 -0.18 -13.99 -0.29
CA ASP A 28 1.16 -13.54 -0.68
C ASP A 28 2.11 -13.65 0.52
N THR A 29 3.39 -13.35 0.34
CA THR A 29 4.38 -13.35 1.42
C THR A 29 4.45 -11.98 2.10
N VAL A 30 4.80 -11.96 3.39
CA VAL A 30 5.06 -10.71 4.13
C VAL A 30 6.15 -9.86 3.44
N ALA A 31 7.19 -10.49 2.91
CA ALA A 31 8.25 -9.81 2.16
C ALA A 31 7.69 -9.08 0.92
N ASN A 32 6.80 -9.73 0.16
CA ASN A 32 6.14 -9.09 -0.98
C ASN A 32 5.22 -7.95 -0.57
N VAL A 33 4.53 -8.04 0.56
CA VAL A 33 3.73 -6.93 1.10
C VAL A 33 4.61 -5.70 1.33
N TYR A 34 5.77 -5.85 1.98
CA TYR A 34 6.72 -4.74 2.17
C TYR A 34 7.26 -4.20 0.84
N ALA A 35 7.67 -5.07 -0.08
CA ALA A 35 8.21 -4.65 -1.38
C ALA A 35 7.17 -3.89 -2.23
N ARG A 36 5.90 -4.30 -2.18
CA ARG A 36 4.79 -3.63 -2.87
C ARG A 36 4.44 -2.30 -2.20
N LYS A 37 4.36 -2.28 -0.86
CA LYS A 37 4.17 -1.05 -0.07
C LYS A 37 5.21 0.01 -0.43
N SER A 38 6.49 -0.38 -0.47
CA SER A 38 7.60 0.51 -0.85
C SER A 38 7.41 1.10 -2.25
N ARG A 39 7.09 0.27 -3.25
CA ARG A 39 6.82 0.71 -4.63
C ARG A 39 5.63 1.70 -4.70
N LEU A 40 4.57 1.45 -3.94
CA LEU A 40 3.40 2.34 -3.89
C LEU A 40 3.73 3.68 -3.25
N LYS A 41 4.53 3.69 -2.18
CA LYS A 41 5.03 4.92 -1.56
C LYS A 41 5.80 5.77 -2.56
N SER A 42 6.74 5.18 -3.31
CA SER A 42 7.48 5.90 -4.36
C SER A 42 6.58 6.45 -5.45
N ARG A 43 5.57 5.70 -5.88
CA ARG A 43 4.60 6.14 -6.88
C ARG A 43 3.73 7.30 -6.40
N ILE A 44 3.27 7.26 -5.15
CA ILE A 44 2.50 8.38 -4.56
C ILE A 44 3.38 9.63 -4.48
N LYS A 45 4.66 9.49 -4.08
CA LYS A 45 5.62 10.60 -4.09
C LYS A 45 5.81 11.22 -5.48
N SER A 46 5.75 10.43 -6.55
CA SER A 46 5.90 10.93 -7.92
C SER A 46 4.60 11.41 -8.57
N THR A 47 3.45 11.25 -7.91
CA THR A 47 2.14 11.63 -8.48
C THR A 47 1.70 12.98 -7.91
N GLU A 48 1.06 13.80 -8.74
CA GLU A 48 0.35 15.00 -8.30
C GLU A 48 -1.11 14.63 -7.96
N THR A 49 -1.43 14.61 -6.68
CA THR A 49 -2.78 14.37 -6.17
C THR A 49 -3.01 15.26 -4.94
N ALA A 50 -4.23 15.77 -4.79
CA ALA A 50 -4.59 16.65 -3.68
C ALA A 50 -4.35 16.01 -2.30
N ASN A 51 -4.44 14.68 -2.20
CA ASN A 51 -4.34 13.94 -0.94
C ASN A 51 -2.96 13.30 -0.72
N LYS A 52 -1.91 13.78 -1.39
CA LYS A 52 -0.57 13.15 -1.38
C LYS A 52 -0.03 12.97 0.03
N GLU A 53 -0.04 14.03 0.84
CA GLU A 53 0.49 14.00 2.20
C GLU A 53 -0.29 13.05 3.11
N LEU A 54 -1.63 13.02 2.98
CA LEU A 54 -2.49 12.07 3.70
C LEU A 54 -2.13 10.62 3.36
N PHE A 55 -1.94 10.29 2.09
CA PHE A 55 -1.59 8.93 1.69
C PHE A 55 -0.19 8.52 2.17
N LEU A 56 0.76 9.46 2.17
CA LEU A 56 2.11 9.20 2.68
C LEU A 56 2.12 9.01 4.20
N SER A 57 1.34 9.78 4.96
CA SER A 57 1.25 9.61 6.42
C SER A 57 0.62 8.27 6.81
N LEU A 58 -0.44 7.85 6.12
CA LEU A 58 -1.09 6.56 6.34
C LEU A 58 -0.21 5.37 5.94
N LEU A 59 0.71 5.56 4.99
CA LEU A 59 1.65 4.52 4.59
C LEU A 59 2.78 4.33 5.61
N GLY A 60 3.14 5.34 6.40
CA GLY A 60 4.35 5.29 7.24
C GLY A 60 5.61 5.41 6.40
#